data_AF-A0AA40C079-F1
#
_entry.id   AF-A0AA40C079-F1
#
_cell.length_a   1.000
_cell.length_b   1.000
_cell.length_c   1.000
_cell.angle_alpha   90.00
_cell.angle_beta   90.00
_cell.angle_gamma   90.00
#
_symmetry.space_group_name_H-M   'P 1'
#
loop_
_entity.id
_entity.type
_entity.pdbx_description
1 polymer ?
#
loop_
_entity_poly.entity_id
_entity_poly.type
_entity_poly.pdbx_seq_one_letter_code
_entity_poly.pdbx_strand_id
1 'polypeptide(L)'
;INTPPHWPKQTTMSKQTQKATDILNLTTRYPPRYRFHHLARSHFWTSFPSGIYTRLPTPGTNLECGFHALRLSMATQCPSLRVPSLDELRDAFAKMEEANAAVGMDNVNNFSADQLGAVFGVWGEGEGLKCQMGYVSGDDGVPVLINTKSVTAEDQGEDVVRVWVYNNGAALVGLMGHFEGIRRPEEGEVPSGGI
;
A
#
# COMPACT_ATOMS: atom_id res chain seq x y z
N ILE A 1 -43.79 -7.58 9.68
CA ILE A 1 -42.58 -8.27 10.18
C ILE A 1 -41.57 -8.21 9.05
N ASN A 2 -40.63 -7.27 9.10
CA ASN A 2 -39.61 -7.09 8.06
C ASN A 2 -38.51 -8.13 8.28
N THR A 3 -38.38 -9.08 7.37
CA THR A 3 -37.23 -9.96 7.29
C THR A 3 -36.01 -9.13 6.91
N PRO A 4 -34.89 -9.19 7.64
CA PRO A 4 -33.67 -8.49 7.25
C PRO A 4 -33.13 -9.06 5.92
N PRO A 5 -32.50 -8.23 5.08
CA PRO A 5 -31.95 -8.67 3.81
C PRO A 5 -30.88 -9.73 4.05
N HIS A 6 -30.99 -10.82 3.29
CA HIS A 6 -30.05 -11.94 3.32
C HIS A 6 -28.75 -11.48 2.66
N TRP A 7 -27.80 -10.98 3.46
CA TRP A 7 -26.45 -10.73 2.98
C TRP A 7 -25.81 -12.06 2.55
N PRO A 8 -25.15 -12.13 1.38
CA PRO A 8 -24.30 -13.27 1.08
C PRO A 8 -23.20 -13.33 2.15
N LYS A 9 -22.98 -14.54 2.70
CA LYS A 9 -21.89 -14.79 3.63
C LYS A 9 -20.60 -14.30 2.99
N GLN A 10 -19.84 -13.45 3.68
CA GLN A 10 -18.49 -13.07 3.27
C GLN A 10 -17.72 -14.34 2.94
N THR A 11 -17.43 -14.56 1.66
CA THR A 11 -16.46 -15.56 1.23
C THR A 11 -15.16 -15.19 1.95
N THR A 12 -14.68 -16.05 2.85
CA THR A 12 -13.37 -15.91 3.46
C THR A 12 -12.34 -15.91 2.33
N MET A 13 -11.97 -14.72 1.83
CA MET A 13 -10.85 -14.58 0.91
C MET A 13 -9.62 -15.07 1.65
N SER A 14 -9.05 -16.19 1.21
CA SER A 14 -7.94 -16.81 1.92
C SER A 14 -6.75 -15.87 1.91
N LYS A 15 -6.11 -15.68 3.07
CA LYS A 15 -4.82 -14.98 3.15
C LYS A 15 -3.85 -15.63 2.17
N GLN A 16 -3.27 -14.84 1.27
CA GLN A 16 -2.32 -15.32 0.28
C GLN A 16 -0.92 -14.80 0.62
N THR A 17 -0.02 -15.71 0.95
CA THR A 17 1.42 -15.42 1.09
C THR A 17 2.05 -15.30 -0.29
N GLN A 18 2.83 -14.26 -0.52
CA GLN A 18 3.52 -13.99 -1.78
C GLN A 18 4.97 -13.55 -1.53
N LYS A 19 5.84 -13.73 -2.53
CA LYS A 19 7.24 -13.28 -2.51
C LYS A 19 7.39 -12.10 -3.47
N ALA A 20 7.94 -10.99 -2.99
CA ALA A 20 8.27 -9.85 -3.82
C ALA A 20 9.45 -10.19 -4.76
N THR A 21 9.45 -9.60 -5.93
CA THR A 21 10.53 -9.72 -6.90
C THR A 21 11.72 -8.89 -6.42
N ASP A 22 12.85 -9.56 -6.18
CA ASP A 22 14.10 -8.86 -5.90
C ASP A 22 14.72 -8.40 -7.21
N ILE A 23 14.59 -7.11 -7.49
CA ILE A 23 15.13 -6.49 -8.71
C ILE A 23 16.65 -6.67 -8.85
N LEU A 24 17.37 -6.95 -7.76
CA LEU A 24 18.81 -7.24 -7.79
C LEU A 24 19.12 -8.61 -8.43
N ASN A 25 18.16 -9.54 -8.40
CA ASN A 25 18.29 -10.87 -8.98
C ASN A 25 17.84 -10.92 -10.45
N LEU A 26 17.31 -9.82 -10.99
CA LEU A 26 17.01 -9.71 -12.39
C LEU A 26 18.33 -9.52 -13.15
N THR A 27 18.66 -10.47 -14.02
CA THR A 27 19.95 -10.55 -14.76
C THR A 27 20.20 -9.40 -15.73
N THR A 28 19.25 -8.49 -15.90
CA THR A 28 19.39 -7.27 -16.69
C THR A 28 19.96 -6.14 -15.85
N ARG A 29 21.17 -5.68 -16.19
CA ARG A 29 21.78 -4.46 -15.62
C ARG A 29 20.82 -3.28 -15.74
N TYR A 30 20.20 -2.91 -14.64
CA TYR A 30 19.35 -1.73 -14.58
C TYR A 30 20.22 -0.45 -14.61
N PRO A 31 20.03 0.47 -15.58
CA PRO A 31 20.78 1.73 -15.63
C PRO A 31 20.55 2.63 -14.37
N PRO A 32 21.37 3.67 -14.14
CA PRO A 32 21.27 4.56 -12.97
C PRO A 32 19.89 5.16 -12.69
N ARG A 33 19.01 5.25 -13.70
CA ARG A 33 17.60 5.67 -13.55
C ARG A 33 16.76 4.78 -12.64
N TYR A 34 17.24 3.58 -12.29
CA TYR A 34 16.58 2.66 -11.36
C TYR A 34 16.98 2.87 -9.89
N ARG A 35 17.71 3.95 -9.56
CA ARG A 35 18.07 4.29 -8.17
C ARG A 35 16.87 4.28 -7.22
N PHE A 36 15.72 4.80 -7.65
CA PHE A 36 14.50 4.78 -6.84
C PHE A 36 13.97 3.37 -6.59
N HIS A 37 14.11 2.45 -7.55
CA HIS A 37 13.77 1.05 -7.34
C HIS A 37 14.74 0.35 -6.37
N HIS A 38 16.04 0.67 -6.41
CA HIS A 38 17.00 0.16 -5.42
C HIS A 38 16.65 0.65 -4.00
N LEU A 39 16.29 1.91 -3.85
CA LEU A 39 15.86 2.47 -2.57
C LEU A 39 14.55 1.83 -2.09
N ALA A 40 13.54 1.74 -2.96
CA ALA A 40 12.28 1.08 -2.66
C ALA A 40 12.49 -0.39 -2.24
N ARG A 41 13.33 -1.12 -2.98
CA ARG A 41 13.77 -2.48 -2.63
C ARG A 41 14.44 -2.51 -1.26
N SER A 42 15.40 -1.63 -0.96
CA SER A 42 16.09 -1.62 0.34
C SER A 42 15.11 -1.41 1.49
N HIS A 43 14.23 -0.42 1.35
CA HIS A 43 13.20 -0.12 2.35
C HIS A 43 12.23 -1.29 2.51
N PHE A 44 11.80 -1.92 1.41
CA PHE A 44 10.91 -3.08 1.46
C PHE A 44 11.54 -4.25 2.20
N TRP A 45 12.79 -4.62 1.89
CA TRP A 45 13.47 -5.73 2.57
C TRP A 45 13.79 -5.43 4.03
N THR A 46 13.89 -4.17 4.42
CA THR A 46 13.97 -3.79 5.85
C THR A 46 12.64 -4.10 6.55
N SER A 47 11.52 -3.78 5.91
CA SER A 47 10.17 -4.09 6.41
C SER A 47 9.84 -5.60 6.32
N PHE A 48 10.33 -6.31 5.30
CA PHE A 48 10.06 -7.72 5.01
C PHE A 48 11.37 -8.46 4.69
N PRO A 49 12.14 -8.88 5.71
CA PRO A 49 13.50 -9.42 5.51
C PRO A 49 13.61 -10.63 4.59
N SER A 50 12.58 -11.48 4.54
CA SER A 50 12.51 -12.62 3.62
C SER A 50 12.05 -12.26 2.20
N GLY A 51 11.62 -11.02 1.99
CA GLY A 51 10.89 -10.60 0.80
C GLY A 51 9.48 -11.18 0.70
N ILE A 52 9.02 -11.94 1.71
CA ILE A 52 7.72 -12.61 1.73
C ILE A 52 6.73 -11.77 2.56
N TYR A 53 5.51 -11.64 2.07
CA TYR A 53 4.42 -10.91 2.71
C TYR A 53 3.09 -11.66 2.57
N THR A 54 2.18 -11.44 3.52
CA THR A 54 0.82 -11.99 3.49
C THR A 54 -0.16 -10.88 3.12
N ARG A 55 -0.97 -11.09 2.08
CA ARG A 55 -2.03 -10.17 1.66
C ARG A 55 -3.21 -10.21 2.62
N LEU A 56 -3.72 -9.03 2.93
CA LEU A 56 -4.88 -8.77 3.79
C LEU A 56 -6.01 -8.22 2.91
N PRO A 57 -7.04 -9.06 2.62
CA PRO A 57 -8.16 -8.67 1.77
C PRO A 57 -8.83 -7.38 2.23
N THR A 58 -9.17 -6.51 1.29
CA THR A 58 -9.95 -5.31 1.55
C THR A 58 -11.36 -5.45 0.95
N PRO A 59 -12.37 -4.79 1.54
CA PRO A 59 -13.68 -4.73 0.92
C PRO A 59 -13.67 -3.83 -0.32
N GLY A 60 -14.54 -4.13 -1.28
CA GLY A 60 -14.82 -3.25 -2.43
C GLY A 60 -15.80 -2.10 -2.11
N THR A 61 -16.18 -1.92 -0.84
CA THR A 61 -17.16 -0.92 -0.41
C THR A 61 -16.70 0.48 -0.81
N ASN A 62 -17.61 1.24 -1.44
CA ASN A 62 -17.38 2.61 -1.93
C ASN A 62 -16.15 2.79 -2.84
N LEU A 63 -15.54 1.70 -3.32
CA LEU A 63 -14.30 1.71 -4.08
C LEU A 63 -13.12 2.32 -3.30
N GLU A 64 -13.15 2.24 -1.97
CA GLU A 64 -12.14 2.79 -1.06
C GLU A 64 -11.12 1.73 -0.62
N CYS A 65 -10.90 0.69 -1.43
CA CYS A 65 -10.00 -0.42 -1.11
C CYS A 65 -8.59 0.05 -0.72
N GLY A 66 -8.10 1.15 -1.31
CA GLY A 66 -6.83 1.80 -0.94
C GLY A 66 -6.77 2.31 0.51
N PHE A 67 -7.84 2.96 1.00
CA PHE A 67 -7.90 3.40 2.40
C PHE A 67 -7.96 2.21 3.36
N HIS A 68 -8.72 1.18 3.00
CA HIS A 68 -8.73 -0.05 3.79
C HIS A 68 -7.36 -0.74 3.81
N ALA A 69 -6.65 -0.78 2.68
CA ALA A 69 -5.31 -1.35 2.59
C ALA A 69 -4.32 -0.62 3.49
N LEU A 70 -4.29 0.71 3.43
CA LEU A 70 -3.45 1.54 4.30
C LEU A 70 -3.71 1.26 5.78
N ARG A 71 -4.98 1.21 6.19
CA ARG A 71 -5.36 0.95 7.58
C ARG A 71 -4.93 -0.44 8.05
N LEU A 72 -5.19 -1.47 7.25
CA LEU A 72 -4.82 -2.86 7.56
C LEU A 72 -3.29 -3.03 7.63
N SER A 73 -2.57 -2.46 6.67
CA SER A 73 -1.11 -2.49 6.66
C SER A 73 -0.53 -1.73 7.86
N MET A 74 -1.00 -0.52 8.15
CA MET A 74 -0.49 0.28 9.26
C MET A 74 -0.73 -0.42 10.60
N ALA A 75 -1.91 -1.00 10.82
CA ALA A 75 -2.24 -1.73 12.04
C ALA A 75 -1.27 -2.89 12.34
N THR A 76 -0.67 -3.48 11.29
CA THR A 76 0.20 -4.65 11.41
C THR A 76 1.68 -4.32 11.31
N GLN A 77 2.05 -3.31 10.52
CA GLN A 77 3.44 -2.89 10.30
C GLN A 77 3.91 -1.86 11.33
N CYS A 78 2.99 -1.08 11.91
CA CYS A 78 3.27 -0.03 12.88
C CYS A 78 2.37 -0.15 14.13
N PRO A 79 2.41 -1.28 14.87
CA PRO A 79 1.43 -1.58 15.93
C PRO A 79 1.47 -0.63 17.13
N SER A 80 2.55 0.15 17.29
CA SER A 80 2.67 1.18 18.34
C SER A 80 2.01 2.51 17.97
N LEU A 81 1.60 2.68 16.71
CA LEU A 81 1.01 3.93 16.22
C LEU A 81 -0.51 3.80 16.08
N ARG A 82 -1.18 4.95 16.21
CA ARG A 82 -2.62 5.06 15.94
C ARG A 82 -2.88 4.87 14.45
N VAL A 83 -3.86 4.03 14.12
CA VAL A 83 -4.31 3.83 12.74
C VAL A 83 -5.36 4.89 12.38
N PRO A 84 -5.29 5.53 11.20
CA PRO A 84 -6.33 6.46 10.77
C PRO A 84 -7.69 5.77 10.64
N SER A 85 -8.75 6.51 10.94
CA SER A 85 -10.12 6.18 10.54
C SER A 85 -10.33 6.44 9.04
N LEU A 86 -11.44 5.94 8.48
CA LEU A 86 -11.77 6.25 7.08
C LEU A 86 -12.09 7.73 6.90
N ASP A 87 -12.77 8.35 7.86
CA ASP A 87 -13.16 9.76 7.78
C ASP A 87 -11.92 10.65 7.79
N GLU A 88 -10.91 10.35 8.61
CA GLU A 88 -9.64 11.09 8.59
C GLU A 88 -8.90 10.96 7.25
N LEU A 89 -8.96 9.80 6.59
CA LEU A 89 -8.36 9.62 5.26
C LEU A 89 -9.15 10.36 4.17
N ARG A 90 -10.48 10.40 4.28
CA ARG A 90 -11.34 11.22 3.40
C ARG A 90 -11.08 12.70 3.58
N ASP A 91 -10.95 13.17 4.83
CA ASP A 91 -10.63 14.55 5.15
C ASP A 91 -9.22 14.93 4.63
N ALA A 92 -8.26 14.03 4.71
CA ALA A 92 -6.94 14.22 4.10
C ALA A 92 -7.01 14.30 2.57
N PHE A 93 -7.84 13.46 1.92
CA PHE A 93 -8.07 13.52 0.48
C PHE A 93 -8.75 14.82 0.04
N ALA A 94 -9.75 15.30 0.79
CA ALA A 94 -10.45 16.54 0.48
C ALA A 94 -9.50 17.75 0.40
N LYS A 95 -8.43 17.77 1.20
CA LYS A 95 -7.40 18.83 1.17
C LYS A 95 -6.57 18.87 -0.12
N MET A 96 -6.60 17.81 -0.92
CA MET A 96 -5.82 17.69 -2.16
C MET A 96 -6.70 17.52 -3.41
N GLU A 97 -8.03 17.56 -3.26
CA GLU A 97 -8.99 17.33 -4.34
C GLU A 97 -8.82 18.32 -5.49
N GLU A 98 -8.68 19.62 -5.19
CA GLU A 98 -8.45 20.66 -6.20
C GLU A 98 -7.14 20.43 -6.98
N ALA A 99 -6.06 20.10 -6.29
CA ALA A 99 -4.77 19.83 -6.91
C ALA A 99 -4.79 18.58 -7.79
N ASN A 100 -5.51 17.54 -7.36
CA ASN A 100 -5.72 16.32 -8.15
C ASN A 100 -6.56 16.59 -9.40
N ALA A 101 -7.65 17.34 -9.26
CA ALA A 101 -8.50 17.71 -10.39
C ALA A 101 -7.73 18.53 -11.44
N ALA A 102 -6.82 19.42 -11.00
CA ALA A 102 -5.98 20.23 -11.88
C ALA A 102 -5.04 19.40 -12.79
N VAL A 103 -4.78 18.13 -12.46
CA VAL A 103 -3.96 17.19 -13.25
C VAL A 103 -4.78 16.04 -13.83
N GLY A 104 -6.11 16.14 -13.83
CA GLY A 104 -7.01 15.14 -14.41
C GLY A 104 -7.25 13.90 -13.55
N MET A 105 -7.00 13.98 -12.24
CA MET A 105 -7.30 12.93 -11.25
C MET A 105 -8.51 13.34 -10.40
N ASP A 106 -9.66 13.56 -11.02
CA ASP A 106 -10.90 14.05 -10.39
C ASP A 106 -11.74 12.95 -9.72
N ASN A 107 -11.19 11.74 -9.60
CA ASN A 107 -11.85 10.62 -8.95
C ASN A 107 -11.93 10.82 -7.43
N VAL A 108 -13.15 10.72 -6.88
CA VAL A 108 -13.42 10.81 -5.43
C VAL A 108 -13.35 9.46 -4.70
N ASN A 109 -13.10 8.39 -5.44
CA ASN A 109 -12.86 7.02 -4.98
C ASN A 109 -11.97 6.28 -6.01
N ASN A 110 -11.71 4.99 -5.82
CA ASN A 110 -10.86 4.21 -6.73
C ASN A 110 -9.48 4.86 -6.96
N PHE A 111 -8.83 5.22 -5.86
CA PHE A 111 -7.63 6.04 -5.86
C PHE A 111 -6.43 5.35 -6.53
N SER A 112 -5.60 6.15 -7.21
CA SER A 112 -4.28 5.70 -7.67
C SER A 112 -3.30 5.52 -6.50
N ALA A 113 -2.17 4.84 -6.74
CA ALA A 113 -1.14 4.70 -5.72
C ALA A 113 -0.55 6.06 -5.30
N ASP A 114 -0.39 7.00 -6.23
CA ASP A 114 0.10 8.34 -5.95
C ASP A 114 -0.89 9.13 -5.07
N GLN A 115 -2.19 9.07 -5.37
CA GLN A 115 -3.24 9.69 -4.55
C GLN A 115 -3.22 9.12 -3.12
N LEU A 116 -3.13 7.80 -2.96
CA LEU A 116 -3.06 7.17 -1.64
C LEU A 116 -1.78 7.54 -0.87
N GLY A 117 -0.64 7.60 -1.54
CA GLY A 117 0.62 8.03 -0.93
C GLY A 117 0.56 9.47 -0.45
N ALA A 118 -0.04 10.35 -1.24
CA ALA A 118 -0.27 11.74 -0.86
C ALA A 118 -1.27 11.87 0.30
N VAL A 119 -2.38 11.15 0.29
CA VAL A 119 -3.34 11.10 1.41
C VAL A 119 -2.64 10.68 2.70
N PHE A 120 -1.83 9.62 2.65
CA PHE A 120 -1.10 9.16 3.84
C PHE A 120 -0.10 10.20 4.35
N GLY A 121 0.57 10.92 3.44
CA GLY A 121 1.43 12.06 3.79
C GLY A 121 0.65 13.19 4.47
N VAL A 122 -0.47 13.62 3.89
CA VAL A 122 -1.31 14.72 4.42
C VAL A 122 -1.93 14.35 5.78
N TRP A 123 -2.37 13.11 5.95
CA TRP A 123 -2.84 12.63 7.25
C TRP A 123 -1.70 12.65 8.28
N GLY A 124 -0.53 12.11 7.92
CA GLY A 124 0.65 12.09 8.78
C GLY A 124 1.06 13.48 9.26
N GLU A 125 1.06 14.48 8.36
CA GLU A 125 1.33 15.87 8.72
C GLU A 125 0.38 16.41 9.80
N GLY A 126 -0.90 16.02 9.75
CA GLY A 126 -1.89 16.35 10.78
C GLY A 126 -1.60 15.73 12.14
N GLU A 127 -0.91 14.59 12.17
CA GLU A 127 -0.48 13.88 13.39
C GLU A 127 0.95 14.26 13.83
N GLY A 128 1.62 15.16 13.11
CA GLY A 128 3.04 15.47 13.34
C GLY A 128 4.00 14.33 12.95
N LEU A 129 3.57 13.46 12.03
CA LEU A 129 4.32 12.31 11.51
C LEU A 129 4.80 12.56 10.09
N LYS A 130 5.97 12.02 9.76
CA LYS A 130 6.43 11.90 8.37
C LYS A 130 5.98 10.56 7.81
N CYS A 131 4.91 10.58 7.02
CA CYS A 131 4.31 9.36 6.47
C CYS A 131 4.71 9.13 5.00
N GLN A 132 5.00 7.88 4.66
CA GLN A 132 5.34 7.46 3.31
C GLN A 132 4.73 6.10 2.98
N MET A 133 4.07 6.00 1.83
CA MET A 133 3.51 4.74 1.34
C MET A 133 4.44 4.09 0.33
N GLY A 134 4.66 2.79 0.46
CA GLY A 134 5.16 1.95 -0.61
C GLY A 134 4.10 0.94 -1.05
N TYR A 135 4.25 0.36 -2.23
CA TYR A 135 3.39 -0.73 -2.69
C TYR A 135 4.19 -1.81 -3.41
N VAL A 136 3.69 -3.05 -3.36
CA VAL A 136 4.15 -4.13 -4.23
C VAL A 136 3.20 -4.23 -5.41
N SER A 137 3.75 -4.14 -6.62
CA SER A 137 3.00 -4.26 -7.87
C SER A 137 2.61 -5.72 -8.14
N GLY A 138 1.35 -5.96 -8.49
CA GLY A 138 0.83 -7.28 -8.82
C GLY A 138 1.30 -7.80 -10.17
N ASP A 139 1.71 -6.90 -11.08
CA ASP A 139 2.12 -7.26 -12.43
C ASP A 139 3.49 -7.95 -12.46
N ASP A 140 4.43 -7.47 -11.65
CA ASP A 140 5.82 -7.89 -11.65
C ASP A 140 6.37 -8.21 -10.25
N GLY A 141 5.59 -8.01 -9.19
CA GLY A 141 6.01 -8.23 -7.80
C GLY A 141 7.02 -7.21 -7.30
N VAL A 142 7.29 -6.13 -8.03
CA VAL A 142 8.35 -5.17 -7.70
C VAL A 142 7.86 -4.17 -6.65
N PRO A 143 8.61 -3.95 -5.55
CA PRO A 143 8.31 -2.88 -4.61
C PRO A 143 8.59 -1.50 -5.22
N VAL A 144 7.67 -0.58 -5.01
CA VAL A 144 7.73 0.82 -5.41
C VAL A 144 7.45 1.70 -4.20
N LEU A 145 8.16 2.82 -4.10
CA LEU A 145 8.02 3.76 -2.99
C LEU A 145 7.54 5.10 -3.51
N ILE A 146 6.47 5.63 -2.91
CA ILE A 146 5.88 6.91 -3.30
C ILE A 146 6.54 8.04 -2.52
N ASN A 147 7.00 9.07 -3.21
CA ASN A 147 7.47 10.28 -2.54
C ASN A 147 6.26 11.13 -2.11
N THR A 148 6.40 11.79 -0.97
CA THR A 148 5.46 12.81 -0.50
C THR A 148 6.15 14.17 -0.49
N LYS A 149 5.42 15.23 -0.19
CA LYS A 149 5.98 16.58 -0.04
C LYS A 149 7.09 16.63 1.03
N SER A 150 6.95 15.81 2.07
CA SER A 150 7.77 15.86 3.28
C SER A 150 8.76 14.70 3.40
N VAL A 151 8.68 13.69 2.51
CA VAL A 151 9.50 12.48 2.54
C VAL A 151 9.81 11.99 1.13
N THR A 152 11.08 11.68 0.88
CA THR A 152 11.58 11.06 -0.35
C THR A 152 12.08 9.64 -0.10
N ALA A 153 12.31 8.87 -1.16
CA ALA A 153 12.93 7.55 -1.06
C ALA A 153 14.35 7.56 -0.49
N GLU A 154 15.03 8.71 -0.52
CA GLU A 154 16.39 8.86 0.01
C GLU A 154 16.41 8.99 1.54
N ASP A 155 15.32 9.45 2.15
CA ASP A 155 15.23 9.60 3.59
C ASP A 155 15.36 8.22 4.26
N GLN A 156 16.42 8.01 5.05
CA GLN A 156 16.67 6.75 5.77
C GLN A 156 16.25 6.82 7.25
N GLY A 157 15.73 7.98 7.69
CA GLY A 157 15.49 8.26 9.09
C GLY A 157 14.46 7.32 9.72
N GLU A 158 14.72 6.95 10.97
CA GLU A 158 13.78 6.23 11.86
C GLU A 158 12.54 7.08 12.19
N ASP A 159 12.55 8.38 11.85
CA ASP A 159 11.44 9.33 12.03
C ASP A 159 10.36 9.22 10.94
N VAL A 160 10.55 8.36 9.93
CA VAL A 160 9.57 8.15 8.86
C VAL A 160 8.73 6.90 9.11
N VAL A 161 7.42 7.09 9.18
CA VAL A 161 6.42 6.02 9.20
C VAL A 161 6.19 5.50 7.79
N ARG A 162 6.78 4.34 7.48
CA ARG A 162 6.61 3.66 6.19
C ARG A 162 5.59 2.54 6.27
N VAL A 163 4.61 2.59 5.37
CA VAL A 163 3.57 1.56 5.25
C VAL A 163 3.58 1.01 3.84
N TRP A 164 3.62 -0.32 3.73
CA TRP A 164 3.55 -1.02 2.45
C TRP A 164 2.16 -1.59 2.20
N VAL A 165 1.67 -1.53 0.97
CA VAL A 165 0.41 -2.16 0.52
C VAL A 165 0.66 -3.04 -0.71
N TYR A 166 -0.33 -3.83 -1.11
CA TYR A 166 -0.32 -4.52 -2.40
C TYR A 166 -1.27 -3.80 -3.36
N ASN A 167 -0.88 -3.69 -4.64
CA ASN A 167 -1.73 -3.21 -5.72
C ASN A 167 -1.73 -4.25 -6.84
N ASN A 168 -2.89 -4.68 -7.32
CA ASN A 168 -2.98 -5.73 -8.34
C ASN A 168 -2.53 -5.32 -9.76
N GLY A 169 -2.16 -4.06 -10.02
CA GLY A 169 -1.71 -3.56 -11.32
C GLY A 169 -2.82 -3.32 -12.34
N ALA A 170 -4.07 -3.67 -12.03
CA ALA A 170 -5.18 -3.67 -13.00
C ALA A 170 -5.44 -2.29 -13.64
N ALA A 171 -5.16 -1.19 -12.92
CA ALA A 171 -5.25 0.17 -13.46
C ALA A 171 -4.34 0.41 -14.68
N LEU A 172 -3.19 -0.26 -14.77
CA LEU A 172 -2.23 -0.10 -15.87
C LEU A 172 -2.72 -0.73 -17.18
N VAL A 173 -3.68 -1.65 -17.10
CA VAL A 173 -4.32 -2.30 -18.26
C VAL A 173 -5.75 -1.80 -18.51
N GLY A 174 -6.10 -0.65 -17.94
CA GLY A 174 -7.42 -0.02 -18.13
C GLY A 174 -8.55 -0.67 -17.34
N LEU A 175 -8.23 -1.50 -16.34
CA LEU A 175 -9.19 -2.10 -15.42
C LEU A 175 -9.20 -1.37 -14.08
N MET A 176 -10.13 -1.74 -13.19
CA MET A 176 -10.19 -1.17 -11.86
C MET A 176 -9.07 -1.73 -10.98
N GLY A 177 -8.17 -0.86 -10.52
CA GLY A 177 -7.13 -1.20 -9.55
C GLY A 177 -7.73 -1.69 -8.23
N HIS A 178 -7.09 -2.68 -7.61
CA HIS A 178 -7.46 -3.16 -6.29
C HIS A 178 -6.25 -3.14 -5.37
N PHE A 179 -6.47 -2.62 -4.16
CA PHE A 179 -5.45 -2.55 -3.12
C PHE A 179 -5.77 -3.48 -1.97
N GLU A 180 -4.75 -4.12 -1.43
CA GLU A 180 -4.84 -4.94 -0.22
C GLU A 180 -3.80 -4.50 0.79
N GLY A 181 -4.13 -4.70 2.07
CA GLY A 181 -3.11 -4.57 3.11
C GLY A 181 -2.07 -5.68 2.95
N ILE A 182 -0.88 -5.48 3.48
CA ILE A 182 0.11 -6.55 3.61
C ILE A 182 0.72 -6.54 5.01
N ARG A 183 1.14 -7.71 5.46
CA ARG A 183 1.88 -7.87 6.72
C ARG A 183 2.96 -8.92 6.58
N ARG A 184 3.88 -8.96 7.55
CA ARG A 184 4.82 -10.07 7.65
C ARG A 184 4.04 -11.39 7.81
N PRO A 185 4.49 -12.49 7.19
CA PRO A 185 3.88 -13.79 7.41
C PRO A 185 3.97 -14.20 8.88
N GLU A 186 2.94 -14.89 9.37
CA GLU A 186 2.96 -15.54 10.68
C GLU A 186 3.73 -16.88 10.58
N GLU A 187 4.13 -17.43 11.73
CA GLU A 187 4.75 -18.75 11.78
C GLU A 187 3.82 -19.81 11.18
N GLY A 188 4.32 -20.60 10.23
CA GLY A 188 3.55 -21.59 9.48
C GLY A 188 2.87 -21.08 8.21
N GLU A 189 2.84 -19.76 7.95
CA GLU A 189 2.36 -19.20 6.66
C GLU A 189 3.46 -19.18 5.58
N VAL A 190 4.72 -19.36 5.98
CA VAL A 190 5.87 -19.45 5.06
C VAL A 190 6.03 -20.91 4.64
N PRO A 191 5.95 -21.24 3.33
CA PRO A 191 6.17 -22.60 2.86
C PRO A 191 7.56 -23.10 3.28
N SER A 192 7.60 -24.23 3.97
CA SER A 192 8.84 -24.96 4.28
C SER A 192 9.49 -25.42 2.97
N GLY A 193 10.48 -24.67 2.48
CA GLY A 193 11.26 -25.04 1.29
C GLY A 193 11.69 -23.91 0.35
N GLY A 194 11.48 -22.63 0.70
CA GLY A 194 11.82 -21.49 -0.15
C GLY A 194 12.94 -20.60 0.39
N ILE A 195 14.13 -21.15 0.66
CA ILE A 195 15.37 -20.36 0.75
C ILE A 195 16.27 -20.81 -0.40
#